data_AF-A0A953H494-F1
#
_entry.id   AF-A0A953H494-F1
#
_cell.length_a   1.000
_cell.length_b   1.000
_cell.length_c   1.000
_cell.angle_alpha   90.00
_cell.angle_beta   90.00
_cell.angle_gamma   90.00
#
_symmetry.space_group_name_H-M   'P 1'
#
loop_
_entity.id
_entity.type
_entity.pdbx_description
1 polymer ?
#
loop_
_entity_poly.entity_id
_entity_poly.type
_entity_poly.pdbx_seq_one_letter_code
_entity_poly.pdbx_strand_id
1 'polypeptide(L)' 'MPRFARVIVVGEPYHITHRGNRRARVFFTDEDREVYMAMLARDLSPPRKRGRPRKPAEEPDCTEDLFS' A
#
# COMPACT_ATOMS: atom_id res chain seq x y z
N MET A 1 -24.46 14.91 2.75
CA MET A 1 -23.34 15.72 2.21
C MET A 1 -22.68 14.96 1.09
N PRO A 2 -22.71 15.46 -0.16
CA PRO A 2 -21.93 14.87 -1.25
C PRO A 2 -20.44 14.92 -0.86
N ARG A 3 -19.77 13.76 -0.93
CA ARG A 3 -18.33 13.68 -0.70
C ARG A 3 -17.66 13.69 -2.05
N PHE A 4 -16.82 14.68 -2.32
CA PHE A 4 -15.96 14.63 -3.51
C PHE A 4 -15.06 13.40 -3.44
N ALA A 5 -14.84 12.75 -4.57
CA ALA A 5 -13.84 11.69 -4.67
C ALA A 5 -12.45 12.29 -4.36
N ARG A 6 -11.63 11.54 -3.62
CA ARG A 6 -10.24 11.97 -3.36
C ARG A 6 -9.42 11.79 -4.63
N VAL A 7 -8.68 12.82 -5.02
CA VAL A 7 -7.69 12.73 -6.10
C VAL A 7 -6.47 11.97 -5.58
N ILE A 8 -5.98 11.01 -6.37
CA ILE A 8 -4.79 10.21 -6.06
C ILE A 8 -3.71 10.51 -7.11
N VAL A 9 -2.66 11.18 -6.69
CA VAL A 9 -1.40 11.40 -7.38
C VAL A 9 -0.30 10.55 -6.74
N VAL A 10 0.25 9.60 -7.49
CA VAL A 10 1.28 8.69 -6.98
C VAL A 10 2.62 9.42 -6.90
N GLY A 11 3.35 9.25 -5.80
CA GLY A 11 4.71 9.80 -5.63
C GLY A 11 4.76 11.22 -5.05
N GLU A 12 3.63 11.90 -4.96
CA GLU A 12 3.56 13.26 -4.40
C GLU A 12 3.24 13.26 -2.90
N PRO A 13 3.74 14.25 -2.13
CA PRO A 13 3.44 14.37 -0.72
C PRO A 13 2.00 14.84 -0.49
N TYR A 14 1.34 14.22 0.50
CA TYR A 14 -0.01 14.61 0.93
C TYR A 14 0.06 15.27 2.30
N HIS A 15 -0.67 16.38 2.46
CA HIS A 15 -0.91 16.95 3.79
C HIS A 15 -2.04 16.17 4.48
N ILE A 16 -1.72 15.50 5.58
CA ILE A 16 -2.67 14.71 6.37
C ILE A 16 -2.83 15.37 7.73
N THR A 17 -4.07 15.66 8.13
CA THR A 17 -4.40 16.20 9.45
C THR A 17 -5.27 15.23 10.24
N HIS A 18 -4.94 15.00 11.50
CA HIS A 18 -5.75 14.19 12.42
C HIS A 18 -6.59 15.08 13.33
N ARG A 19 -7.87 14.75 13.50
CA ARG A 19 -8.78 15.43 14.43
C ARG A 19 -9.43 14.39 15.33
N GLY A 20 -9.33 14.59 16.64
CA GLY A 20 -10.03 13.73 17.59
C GLY A 20 -11.54 13.86 17.50
N ASN A 21 -12.24 12.76 17.78
CA ASN A 21 -13.69 12.77 17.82
C ASN A 21 -14.17 13.75 18.90
N ARG A 22 -15.22 14.53 18.62
CA ARG A 22 -15.75 15.57 19.53
C ARG A 22 -14.69 16.56 20.04
N ARG A 23 -13.67 16.89 19.23
CA ARG A 23 -12.56 17.78 19.60
C ARG A 23 -11.67 17.22 20.72
N ALA A 24 -11.74 15.92 20.99
CA ALA A 24 -10.84 15.26 21.92
C ALA A 24 -9.39 15.33 21.40
N ARG A 25 -8.44 15.07 22.31
CA ARG A 25 -7.04 14.88 21.94
C ARG A 25 -6.91 13.68 20.99
N VAL A 26 -6.01 13.77 20.02
CA VAL A 26 -5.74 12.68 19.06
C VAL A 26 -5.01 11.53 19.74
N PHE A 27 -4.09 11.87 20.66
CA PHE A 27 -3.32 10.93 21.48
C PHE A 27 -3.59 11.21 22.96
N PHE A 28 -3.65 10.17 23.78
CA PHE A 28 -3.89 10.33 25.21
C PHE A 28 -2.57 10.49 25.97
N THR A 29 -1.52 9.82 25.50
CA THR A 29 -0.13 9.92 25.96
C THR A 29 0.82 10.17 24.80
N ASP A 30 2.07 10.54 25.09
CA ASP A 30 3.12 10.62 24.06
C ASP A 30 3.51 9.23 23.52
N GLU A 31 3.40 8.19 24.34
CA GLU A 31 3.66 6.80 23.95
C GLU A 31 2.69 6.33 22.85
N ASP A 32 1.41 6.72 22.91
CA ASP A 32 0.44 6.47 21.83
C ASP A 32 0.92 7.07 20.48
N ARG A 33 1.52 8.27 20.55
CA ARG A 33 2.04 8.97 19.36
C ARG A 33 3.25 8.22 18.80
N GLU A 34 4.15 7.77 19.65
CA GLU A 34 5.35 7.02 19.23
C GLU A 34 4.98 5.70 18.57
N VAL A 35 4.05 4.94 19.17
CA VAL A 35 3.52 3.71 18.59
C VAL A 35 2.88 3.97 17.22
N TYR A 36 2.07 5.04 17.12
CA TYR A 36 1.46 5.42 15.86
C TYR A 36 2.49 5.73 14.76
N MET A 37 3.54 6.50 15.09
CA MET A 37 4.61 6.83 14.14
C MET A 37 5.41 5.60 13.72
N ALA A 38 5.65 4.66 14.64
CA ALA A 38 6.33 3.40 14.33
C ALA A 38 5.51 2.54 13.35
N MET A 39 4.19 2.47 13.54
CA MET A 39 3.27 1.79 12.61
C MET A 39 3.29 2.44 11.23
N LEU A 40 3.19 3.78 11.16
CA LEU A 40 3.26 4.51 9.90
C LEU A 40 4.57 4.26 9.16
N ALA A 41 5.71 4.33 9.85
CA ALA A 41 7.01 4.09 9.24
C ALA A 41 7.14 2.65 8.69
N ARG A 42 6.61 1.66 9.42
CA ARG A 42 6.57 0.26 8.98
C ARG A 42 5.78 0.09 7.68
N ASP A 43 4.62 0.72 7.60
CA ASP A 43 3.67 0.52 6.50
C ASP A 43 3.97 1.41 5.28
N LEU A 44 4.63 2.55 5.49
CA LEU A 44 5.16 3.43 4.43
C LEU A 44 6.48 2.92 3.82
N SER A 45 7.14 1.93 4.43
CA SER A 45 8.28 1.27 3.80
C SER A 45 7.84 0.78 2.42
N PRO A 46 8.61 1.05 1.35
CA PRO A 46 8.28 0.55 0.03
C PRO A 46 8.05 -0.96 0.13
N PRO A 47 7.03 -1.50 -0.58
CA PRO A 47 6.73 -2.92 -0.49
C PRO A 47 8.02 -3.67 -0.74
N ARG A 48 8.46 -4.48 0.25
CA ARG A 48 9.57 -5.41 0.06
C ARG A 48 9.27 -6.10 -1.25
N LYS A 49 10.10 -5.90 -2.28
CA LYS A 49 9.89 -6.50 -3.60
C LYS A 49 9.58 -7.97 -3.36
N ARG A 50 8.30 -8.38 -3.41
CA ARG A 50 7.95 -9.79 -3.50
C ARG A 50 8.64 -10.20 -4.77
N GLY A 51 9.69 -11.01 -4.64
CA GLY A 51 10.51 -11.43 -5.77
C GLY A 51 9.59 -11.81 -6.91
N ARG A 52 9.90 -11.33 -8.11
CA ARG A 52 9.16 -11.68 -9.34
C ARG A 52 8.78 -13.15 -9.24
N PRO A 53 7.50 -13.54 -9.40
CA PRO A 53 7.21 -14.95 -9.63
C PRO A 53 8.10 -15.37 -10.81
N ARG A 54 8.95 -16.38 -10.59
CA ARG A 54 9.73 -16.96 -11.68
C ARG A 54 8.71 -17.30 -12.77
N LYS A 55 8.90 -16.79 -13.99
CA LYS A 55 8.08 -17.22 -15.13
C LYS A 55 8.08 -18.76 -15.08
N PRO A 56 6.91 -19.43 -15.09
CA PRO A 56 6.92 -20.84 -15.40
C PRO A 56 7.63 -21.01 -16.74
N ALA A 57 8.53 -21.99 -16.81
CA ALA A 57 9.27 -22.31 -18.01
C ALA A 57 8.29 -22.42 -19.18
N GLU A 58 8.63 -21.85 -20.32
CA GLU A 58 7.91 -22.06 -21.59
C GLU A 58 7.72 -23.57 -21.77
N GLU A 59 6.47 -24.02 -21.66
CA GLU A 59 6.09 -25.35 -22.10
C GLU A 59 6.24 -25.35 -23.62
N PRO A 60 7.02 -26.29 -24.20
CA PRO A 60 7.11 -26.40 -25.64
C PRO A 60 5.72 -26.77 -26.17
N ASP A 61 5.21 -25.94 -27.07
CA ASP A 61 3.93 -26.15 -27.74
C ASP A 61 4.07 -27.39 -28.63
N CYS A 62 3.56 -28.53 -28.15
CA CYS A 62 3.66 -29.83 -28.83
C CYS A 62 2.69 -29.97 -30.03
N THR A 63 2.16 -28.87 -30.58
CA THR A 63 1.08 -28.93 -31.59
C THR A 63 1.55 -29.02 -33.04
N GLU A 64 2.84 -29.09 -33.32
CA GLU A 64 3.35 -29.14 -34.71
C GLU A 64 3.61 -30.57 -35.25
N ASP A 65 3.39 -31.64 -34.47
CA ASP A 65 3.69 -33.03 -34.89
C ASP A 65 2.44 -33.93 -35.09
N LEU A 66 1.28 -33.35 -35.43
CA LEU A 66 0.03 -34.12 -35.69
C LEU A 66 -0.50 -34.02 -37.13
N PHE A 67 0.26 -33.42 -38.05
CA PHE A 67 -0.02 -33.48 -39.48
C PHE A 67 1.20 -33.99 -40.24
N SER A 68 1.45 -35.30 -40.09
CA SER A 68 2.12 -36.12 -41.10
C SER A 68 1.21 -37.23 -41.57
#